data_AF-A0A9D6EH89-F1
#
_entry.id   AF-A0A9D6EH89-F1
#
_cell.length_a   1.000
_cell.length_b   1.000
_cell.length_c   1.000
_cell.angle_alpha   90.00
_cell.angle_beta   90.00
_cell.angle_gamma   90.00
#
_symmetry.space_group_name_H-M   'P 1'
#
loop_
_entity.id
_entity.type
_entity.pdbx_description
1 polymer ?
#
loop_
_entity_poly.entity_id
_entity_poly.type
_entity_poly.pdbx_seq_one_letter_code
_entity_poly.pdbx_strand_id
1 'polypeptide(L)' 'MGRGRPSILVSNDDGIHAPGLTALAKALAGLGAVYVVAPDRERSTVGHALTLHRPLRVERLGA' A
#
# COMPACT_ATOMS: atom_id res chain seq x y z
N MET A 1 -3.56 -20.45 -22.34
CA MET A 1 -3.29 -20.25 -20.90
C MET A 1 -3.66 -18.81 -20.55
N GLY A 2 -4.89 -18.56 -20.11
CA GLY A 2 -5.28 -17.20 -19.69
C GLY A 2 -4.48 -16.81 -18.46
N ARG A 3 -3.84 -15.63 -18.46
CA ARG A 3 -3.21 -15.09 -17.24
C ARG A 3 -4.32 -14.97 -16.18
N GLY A 4 -4.16 -15.65 -15.04
CA GLY A 4 -5.04 -15.45 -13.89
C GLY A 4 -5.09 -13.98 -13.48
N ARG A 5 -6.17 -13.57 -12.80
CA ARG A 5 -6.32 -12.18 -12.35
C ARG A 5 -5.09 -11.77 -11.53
N PRO A 6 -4.46 -10.62 -11.82
CA PRO A 6 -3.25 -10.18 -11.13
C PRO A 6 -3.48 -9.91 -9.64
N SER A 7 -2.44 -10.08 -8.84
CA SER A 7 -2.36 -9.51 -7.49
C SER A 7 -1.64 -8.17 -7.57
N ILE A 8 -2.23 -7.14 -6.97
CA ILE A 8 -1.79 -5.75 -7.09
C ILE A 8 -1.54 -5.20 -5.69
N LEU A 9 -0.31 -4.77 -5.41
CA LEU A 9 0.04 -4.04 -4.20
C LEU A 9 0.00 -2.54 -4.48
N VAL A 10 -0.76 -1.80 -3.69
CA VAL A 10 -0.84 -0.35 -3.72
C VAL A 10 -0.23 0.22 -2.45
N SER A 11 0.71 1.14 -2.60
CA SER A 11 1.45 1.78 -1.51
C SER A 11 1.74 3.23 -1.87
N ASN A 12 2.14 4.03 -0.88
CA ASN A 12 2.58 5.41 -1.02
C ASN A 12 3.49 5.80 0.17
N ASP A 13 4.02 7.01 0.13
CA ASP A 13 4.75 7.66 1.20
C ASP A 13 3.91 8.66 2.00
N ASP A 14 2.82 9.21 1.46
CA ASP A 14 1.91 10.12 2.20
C ASP A 14 1.21 9.45 3.40
N GLY A 15 1.14 8.12 3.41
CA GLY A 15 0.55 7.31 4.49
C GLY A 15 -0.81 6.68 4.15
N ILE A 16 -1.25 5.77 5.01
CA ILE A 16 -2.41 4.88 4.81
C ILE A 16 -3.75 5.61 4.71
N HIS A 17 -3.84 6.81 5.28
CA HIS A 17 -5.04 7.65 5.25
C HIS A 17 -5.08 8.62 4.06
N ALA A 18 -4.09 8.58 3.16
CA ALA A 18 -4.05 9.48 2.02
C ALA A 18 -5.25 9.24 1.08
N PRO A 19 -5.95 10.30 0.64
CA PRO A 19 -7.11 10.17 -0.24
C PRO A 19 -6.73 9.57 -1.60
N GLY A 20 -5.55 9.90 -2.12
CA GLY A 20 -5.03 9.36 -3.39
C GLY A 20 -4.82 7.85 -3.36
N LEU A 21 -4.33 7.31 -2.24
CA LEU A 21 -4.15 5.86 -2.06
C LEU A 21 -5.49 5.11 -2.15
N THR A 22 -6.51 5.65 -1.47
CA THR A 22 -7.87 5.10 -1.50
C THR A 22 -8.48 5.17 -2.90
N ALA A 23 -8.31 6.30 -3.60
CA ALA A 23 -8.83 6.48 -4.95
C ALA A 23 -8.19 5.48 -5.94
N LEU A 24 -6.87 5.29 -5.86
CA LEU A 24 -6.14 4.35 -6.71
C LEU A 24 -6.54 2.90 -6.44
N ALA A 25 -6.63 2.49 -5.17
CA ALA A 25 -7.07 1.15 -4.81
C ALA A 25 -8.48 0.83 -5.36
N LYS A 26 -9.41 1.80 -5.28
CA LYS A 26 -10.76 1.66 -5.86
C LYS A 26 -10.72 1.52 -7.38
N ALA A 27 -9.91 2.32 -8.07
CA ALA A 27 -9.79 2.24 -9.53
C ALA A 27 -9.22 0.90 -10.01
N LEU A 28 -8.35 0.27 -9.23
CA LEU A 28 -7.69 -1.00 -9.56
C LEU A 28 -8.51 -2.24 -9.19
N ALA A 29 -9.58 -2.11 -8.39
CA ALA A 29 -10.37 -3.23 -7.87
C ALA A 29 -11.00 -4.13 -8.96
N GLY A 30 -11.27 -3.58 -10.15
CA GLY A 30 -11.78 -4.37 -11.28
C GLY A 30 -10.71 -5.23 -11.97
N LEU A 31 -9.44 -4.86 -11.85
CA LEU A 31 -8.34 -5.46 -12.60
C LEU A 31 -7.79 -6.72 -11.94
N GLY A 32 -7.89 -6.85 -10.62
CA GLY A 32 -7.28 -7.95 -9.89
C GLY A 32 -7.53 -7.92 -8.39
N ALA A 33 -6.84 -8.79 -7.65
CA ALA A 33 -6.85 -8.78 -6.19
C ALA A 33 -5.98 -7.63 -5.68
N VAL A 34 -6.58 -6.62 -5.06
CA VAL A 34 -5.89 -5.40 -4.59
C VAL A 34 -5.56 -5.53 -3.11
N TYR A 35 -4.31 -5.25 -2.77
CA TYR A 35 -3.79 -5.17 -1.40
C TYR A 35 -3.25 -3.76 -1.17
N VAL A 36 -3.63 -3.13 -0.07
CA VAL A 36 -3.13 -1.80 0.32
C VAL A 36 -2.21 -1.98 1.53
N VAL A 37 -0.97 -1.52 1.41
CA VAL A 37 -0.01 -1.48 2.52
C VAL A 37 0.74 -0.16 2.42
N ALA A 38 0.69 0.65 3.47
CA ALA A 38 1.32 1.96 3.50
C ALA A 38 1.77 2.32 4.92
N PRO A 39 2.65 3.31 5.08
CA PRO A 39 3.02 3.85 6.40
C PRO A 39 1.82 4.35 7.19
N ASP A 40 1.91 4.29 8.53
CA ASP A 40 0.90 4.83 9.46
C ASP A 40 0.78 6.37 9.40
N ARG A 41 1.85 7.04 8.95
CA ARG A 41 1.95 8.50 8.79
C ARG A 41 2.82 8.85 7.60
N GLU A 42 2.80 10.11 7.19
CA GLU A 42 3.64 10.62 6.10
C GLU A 42 5.13 10.30 6.30
N ARG A 43 5.76 9.87 5.21
CA ARG A 43 7.19 9.53 5.06
C ARG A 43 7.76 10.18 3.79
N SER A 44 7.33 11.39 3.46
CA SER A 44 7.91 12.16 2.36
C SER A 44 9.40 12.41 2.59
N THR A 45 10.20 12.45 1.52
CA THR A 45 11.61 12.85 1.54
C THR A 45 12.59 11.90 2.26
N VAL A 46 12.16 10.71 2.74
CA VAL A 46 13.11 9.71 3.28
C VAL A 46 13.86 8.89 2.22
N GLY A 47 13.45 8.97 0.94
CA GLY A 47 14.06 8.19 -0.14
C GLY A 47 13.90 6.68 0.06
N HIS A 48 14.89 5.88 -0.37
CA HIS A 48 14.90 4.42 -0.23
C HIS A 48 15.37 3.94 1.17
N ALA A 49 15.03 4.67 2.23
CA ALA A 49 15.46 4.32 3.58
C ALA A 49 14.84 2.99 4.04
N LEU A 50 15.67 2.12 4.63
CA LEU A 50 15.26 0.83 5.17
C LEU A 50 15.35 0.85 6.70
N THR A 51 14.38 0.22 7.36
CA THR A 51 14.44 0.01 8.81
C THR A 51 15.22 -1.28 9.08
N LEU A 52 16.46 -1.17 9.58
CA LEU A 52 17.36 -2.32 9.81
C LEU A 52 17.55 -2.68 11.30
N HIS A 53 17.35 -1.72 12.20
CA HIS A 53 17.75 -1.86 13.62
C HIS A 53 16.57 -2.08 14.57
N ARG A 54 15.35 -2.18 14.05
CA ARG A 54 14.14 -2.44 14.85
C ARG A 54 13.11 -3.21 14.04
N PRO A 55 12.26 -4.03 14.67
CA PRO A 55 11.19 -4.72 13.97
C PRO A 55 10.15 -3.74 13.44
N LEU A 56 9.53 -4.09 12.30
CA LEU A 56 8.34 -3.42 11.79
C LEU A 56 7.10 -4.04 12.45
N ARG A 57 6.18 -3.18 12.90
CA ARG A 57 4.86 -3.58 13.38
C ARG A 57 3.84 -3.21 12.31
N VAL A 58 2.90 -4.11 12.06
CA VAL A 58 1.83 -3.93 11.08
C VAL A 58 0.50 -3.95 11.81
N GLU A 59 -0.34 -2.98 11.50
CA GLU A 59 -1.72 -2.93 11.96
C GLU A 59 -2.65 -3.09 10.75
N ARG A 60 -3.69 -3.90 10.90
CA ARG A 60 -4.74 -4.05 9.88
C ARG A 60 -5.84 -3.05 10.19
N LEU A 61 -6.06 -2.10 9.30
CA LEU A 61 -7.12 -1.10 9.41
C LEU A 61 -8.35 -1.55 8.63
N GLY A 62 -9.48 -1.67 9.32
CA GLY A 62 -10.76 -2.07 8.73
C GLY A 62 -10.83 -3.56 8.33
N ALA A 63 -12.05 -4.07 8.27
CA ALA A 63 -12.42 -5.36 7.68
C ALA A 63 -13.26 -5.12 6.43
#